data_AF-A0A8H5ACK9-F1
#
_entry.id   AF-A0A8H5ACK9-F1
#
_cell.length_a   1.000
_cell.length_b   1.000
_cell.length_c   1.000
_cell.angle_alpha   90.00
_cell.angle_beta   90.00
_cell.angle_gamma   90.00
#
_symmetry.space_group_name_H-M   'P 1'
#
loop_
_entity.id
_entity.type
_entity.pdbx_description
1 polymer ?
#
loop_
_entity_poly.entity_id
_entity_poly.type
_entity_poly.pdbx_seq_one_letter_code
_entity_poly.pdbx_strand_id
1 'polypeptide(L)'
;MAKAQINLNGLGLQLPSSSGSSAPPTPRRPLTPAAPPTGIVVFSGGSAANNLVDVFESVREANQCTLSYVIPISDNGGSSSEIIRVFGGPGIGDVRSRLVRLIPNDGSPETRAIKHFFNHRLPKVYTEARSEWFEILEATHPLWNDISSPKRELIRSYLNSFNLEVVKRMKPSSRFDYSGASIGNLFLTGARLFTGSFEAAIYLLSSICSVPDRIAVLPALNTNFASHIAAGLEDGTIITGQNDISHPSAPTAAVPGASAGVHSPTVSR
;
A
#
# COMPACT_ATOMS: atom_id res chain seq x y z
N MET A 1 57.34 -22.83 41.47
CA MET A 1 56.62 -22.03 40.47
C MET A 1 55.31 -21.56 41.09
N ALA A 2 55.02 -20.27 41.00
CA ALA A 2 54.18 -19.52 41.94
C ALA A 2 52.75 -20.08 42.13
N LYS A 3 52.45 -20.44 43.38
CA LYS A 3 51.11 -20.50 43.98
C LYS A 3 51.07 -19.42 45.05
N ALA A 4 50.03 -18.59 45.07
CA ALA A 4 49.77 -17.69 46.19
C ALA A 4 48.36 -17.96 46.71
N GLN A 5 48.33 -18.39 47.97
CA GLN A 5 47.16 -18.63 48.80
C GLN A 5 47.50 -17.94 50.12
N ILE A 6 46.76 -16.90 50.52
CA ILE A 6 46.74 -16.42 51.90
C ILE A 6 45.31 -16.01 52.25
N ASN A 7 44.81 -16.67 53.28
CA ASN A 7 43.68 -16.31 54.11
C ASN A 7 44.25 -15.74 55.42
N LEU A 8 43.60 -14.77 56.06
CA LEU A 8 43.61 -14.61 57.52
C LEU A 8 42.54 -13.60 57.97
N ASN A 9 41.70 -14.10 58.88
CA ASN A 9 40.62 -13.42 59.58
C ASN A 9 41.09 -12.25 60.46
N GLY A 10 40.15 -11.33 60.72
CA GLY A 10 39.89 -10.86 62.09
C GLY A 10 39.99 -9.36 62.33
N LEU A 11 38.85 -8.73 62.58
CA LEU A 11 38.54 -8.00 63.82
C LEU A 11 37.05 -7.58 63.80
N GLY A 12 36.30 -7.95 64.85
CA GLY A 12 34.90 -7.59 65.10
C GLY A 12 34.70 -6.09 65.32
N LEU A 13 33.51 -5.55 65.57
CA LEU A 13 32.34 -6.03 66.31
C LEU A 13 31.15 -5.07 66.04
N GLN A 14 29.97 -5.49 66.49
CA GLN A 14 28.76 -4.74 66.89
C GLN A 14 27.52 -4.80 65.98
N LEU A 15 26.53 -5.54 66.47
CA LEU A 15 25.09 -5.40 66.18
C LEU A 15 24.49 -4.25 67.01
N PRO A 16 23.38 -3.67 66.54
CA PRO A 16 22.24 -3.46 67.44
C PRO A 16 20.92 -4.01 66.87
N SER A 17 20.07 -4.45 67.80
CA SER A 17 18.75 -5.03 67.62
C SER A 17 17.61 -4.00 67.64
N SER A 18 16.60 -4.28 66.80
CA SER A 18 15.14 -4.07 66.95
C SER A 18 14.56 -2.67 67.27
N SER A 19 13.74 -2.14 66.35
CA SER A 19 12.27 -2.04 66.50
C SER A 19 11.68 -1.07 65.47
N GLY A 20 10.65 -1.50 64.73
CA GLY A 20 9.97 -0.66 63.74
C GLY A 20 8.99 -1.44 62.87
N SER A 21 7.76 -1.59 63.37
CA SER A 21 6.61 -2.10 62.61
C SER A 21 6.26 -1.13 61.48
N SER A 22 6.29 -1.59 60.23
CA SER A 22 5.51 -1.00 59.14
C SER A 22 5.20 -2.08 58.09
N ALA A 23 3.91 -2.24 57.80
CA ALA A 23 3.37 -3.22 56.87
C ALA A 23 3.93 -3.03 55.44
N PRO A 24 3.98 -4.09 54.61
CA PRO A 24 4.41 -3.96 53.23
C PRO A 24 3.42 -3.07 52.45
N PRO A 25 3.88 -2.22 51.52
CA PRO A 25 2.99 -1.46 50.67
C PRO A 25 2.21 -2.43 49.79
N THR A 26 0.88 -2.41 49.91
CA THR A 26 -0.05 -3.08 48.98
C THR A 26 0.32 -2.75 47.54
N PRO A 27 0.40 -3.73 46.63
CA PRO A 27 0.59 -3.43 45.22
C PRO A 27 -0.59 -2.59 44.73
N ARG A 28 -0.32 -1.34 44.33
CA ARG A 28 -1.30 -0.51 43.63
C ARG A 28 -1.71 -1.29 42.39
N ARG A 29 -2.96 -1.75 42.36
CA ARG A 29 -3.59 -2.32 41.17
C ARG A 29 -3.37 -1.33 40.02
N PRO A 30 -2.74 -1.72 38.90
CA PRO A 30 -2.74 -0.88 37.72
C PRO A 30 -4.20 -0.56 37.38
N LEU A 31 -4.41 0.72 37.07
CA LEU A 31 -5.66 1.24 36.53
C LEU A 31 -6.17 0.29 35.45
N THR A 32 -7.48 0.05 35.47
CA THR A 32 -8.26 -0.65 34.44
C THR A 32 -7.61 -0.62 33.05
N PRO A 33 -7.56 -1.74 32.30
CA PRO A 33 -7.08 -1.71 30.93
C PRO A 33 -7.88 -0.63 30.19
N ALA A 34 -7.18 0.34 29.61
CA ALA A 34 -7.78 1.35 28.76
C ALA A 34 -8.70 0.62 27.77
N ALA A 35 -9.94 1.11 27.63
CA ALA A 35 -10.88 0.56 26.65
C ALA A 35 -10.15 0.40 25.33
N PRO A 36 -10.37 -0.71 24.58
CA PRO A 36 -9.69 -0.92 23.32
C PRO A 36 -9.87 0.34 22.47
N PRO A 37 -8.81 0.82 21.79
CA PRO A 37 -8.92 2.02 20.98
C PRO A 37 -10.10 1.84 20.04
N THR A 38 -11.09 2.73 20.16
CA THR A 38 -12.18 2.78 19.20
C THR A 38 -11.56 3.07 17.83
N GLY A 39 -12.15 2.53 16.77
CA GLY A 39 -11.59 2.64 15.43
C GLY A 39 -12.70 2.69 14.39
N ILE A 40 -12.47 3.46 13.34
CA ILE A 40 -13.35 3.56 12.18
C ILE A 40 -12.72 2.71 11.08
N VAL A 41 -13.49 1.78 10.53
CA VAL A 41 -13.09 1.01 9.35
C VAL A 41 -14.00 1.36 8.19
N VAL A 42 -13.41 1.82 7.09
CA VAL A 42 -14.10 2.22 5.87
C VAL A 42 -13.78 1.19 4.77
N PHE A 43 -14.79 0.43 4.37
CA PHE A 43 -14.72 -0.44 3.18
C PHE A 43 -15.17 0.38 1.97
N SER A 44 -14.25 0.71 1.08
CA SER A 44 -14.58 1.49 -0.12
C SER A 44 -13.59 1.22 -1.26
N GLY A 45 -14.08 1.26 -2.48
CA GLY A 45 -13.26 1.39 -3.69
C GLY A 45 -12.84 2.84 -3.96
N GLY A 46 -12.35 3.08 -5.18
CA GLY A 46 -11.70 4.32 -5.61
C GLY A 46 -12.49 5.61 -5.38
N SER A 47 -13.54 5.86 -6.17
CA SER A 47 -14.19 7.19 -6.21
C SER A 47 -15.17 7.45 -5.07
N ALA A 48 -15.88 6.43 -4.61
CA ALA A 48 -17.03 6.57 -3.70
C ALA A 48 -16.68 7.30 -2.39
N ALA A 49 -15.59 6.93 -1.73
CA ALA A 49 -15.18 7.56 -0.47
C ALA A 49 -14.23 8.75 -0.65
N ASN A 50 -13.98 9.24 -1.87
CA ASN A 50 -13.01 10.34 -2.07
C ASN A 50 -13.51 11.66 -1.51
N ASN A 51 -14.81 11.94 -1.64
CA ASN A 51 -15.42 13.17 -1.13
C ASN A 51 -15.71 13.11 0.38
N LEU A 52 -15.48 11.95 1.01
CA LEU A 52 -15.74 11.72 2.42
C LEU A 52 -14.45 11.61 3.25
N VAL A 53 -13.27 11.74 2.63
CA VAL A 53 -11.97 11.62 3.33
C VAL A 53 -11.91 12.59 4.51
N ASP A 54 -12.23 13.87 4.27
CA ASP A 54 -12.15 14.94 5.27
C ASP A 54 -13.19 14.74 6.39
N VAL A 55 -14.35 14.18 6.05
CA VAL A 55 -15.40 13.83 7.02
C VAL A 55 -14.91 12.71 7.93
N PHE A 56 -14.35 11.63 7.37
CA PHE A 56 -13.83 10.53 8.18
C PHE A 56 -12.66 10.99 9.06
N GLU A 57 -11.79 11.88 8.58
CA GLU A 57 -10.72 12.45 9.41
C GLU A 57 -11.29 13.31 10.53
N SER A 58 -12.31 14.14 10.27
CA SER A 58 -12.97 14.95 11.29
C SER A 58 -13.63 14.10 12.38
N VAL A 59 -14.32 13.02 11.99
CA VAL A 59 -14.92 12.07 12.94
C VAL A 59 -13.82 11.38 13.74
N ARG A 60 -12.73 10.98 13.09
CA ARG A 60 -11.59 10.34 13.75
C ARG A 60 -10.91 11.27 14.77
N GLU A 61 -10.71 12.53 14.43
CA GLU A 61 -10.20 13.57 15.32
C GLU A 61 -11.11 13.81 16.53
N ALA A 62 -12.41 13.99 16.28
CA ALA A 62 -13.40 14.23 17.34
C ALA A 62 -13.47 13.07 18.35
N ASN A 63 -13.29 11.83 17.88
CA ASN A 63 -13.37 10.63 18.71
C ASN A 63 -12.01 10.10 19.19
N GLN A 64 -10.90 10.78 18.86
CA GLN A 64 -9.53 10.37 19.20
C GLN A 64 -9.25 8.89 18.86
N CYS A 65 -9.75 8.45 17.71
CA CYS A 65 -9.78 7.05 17.32
C CYS A 65 -8.80 6.76 16.17
N THR A 66 -8.66 5.49 15.78
CA THR A 66 -7.94 5.12 14.55
C THR A 66 -8.87 5.15 13.35
N LEU A 67 -8.29 5.25 12.14
CA LEU A 67 -9.03 5.18 10.88
C LEU A 67 -8.34 4.19 9.94
N SER A 68 -9.07 3.22 9.43
CA SER A 68 -8.54 2.23 8.49
C SER A 68 -9.40 2.19 7.24
N TYR A 69 -8.75 2.31 6.08
CA TYR A 69 -9.38 2.14 4.79
C TYR A 69 -9.07 0.75 4.26
N VAL A 70 -10.09 -0.09 4.07
CA VAL A 70 -9.95 -1.40 3.43
C VAL A 70 -10.34 -1.26 1.97
N ILE A 71 -9.35 -1.42 1.08
CA ILE A 71 -9.45 -1.09 -0.34
C ILE A 71 -9.43 -2.38 -1.19
N PRO A 72 -10.43 -2.61 -2.05
CA PRO A 72 -10.40 -3.73 -2.99
C PRO A 72 -9.25 -3.59 -3.99
N ILE A 73 -8.70 -4.72 -4.42
CA ILE A 73 -7.52 -4.80 -5.30
C ILE A 73 -7.81 -5.52 -6.62
N SER A 74 -9.08 -5.58 -7.02
CA SER A 74 -9.56 -6.29 -8.21
C SER A 74 -9.63 -5.43 -9.48
N ASP A 75 -9.34 -4.12 -9.37
CA ASP A 75 -9.43 -3.21 -10.51
C ASP A 75 -8.37 -3.52 -11.57
N ASN A 76 -8.84 -3.90 -12.76
CA ASN A 76 -8.02 -4.21 -13.93
C ASN A 76 -8.15 -3.18 -15.06
N GLY A 77 -8.76 -2.01 -14.80
CA GLY A 77 -8.99 -0.96 -15.79
C GLY A 77 -7.93 0.15 -15.83
N GLY A 78 -8.08 1.07 -16.79
CA GLY A 78 -7.33 2.33 -16.88
C GLY A 78 -5.81 2.17 -16.86
N SER A 79 -5.11 3.03 -16.09
CA SER A 79 -3.64 2.98 -15.98
C SER A 79 -3.09 1.77 -15.22
N SER A 80 -3.96 0.91 -14.67
CA SER A 80 -3.55 -0.32 -13.98
C SER A 80 -3.49 -1.51 -14.95
N SER A 81 -4.23 -1.48 -16.07
CA SER A 81 -4.33 -2.60 -17.02
C SER A 81 -2.97 -2.96 -17.64
N GLU A 82 -2.22 -1.96 -18.07
CA GLU A 82 -0.90 -2.15 -18.68
C GLU A 82 0.13 -2.70 -17.70
N ILE A 83 0.08 -2.24 -16.44
CA ILE A 83 0.90 -2.76 -15.35
C ILE A 83 0.57 -4.23 -15.08
N ILE A 84 -0.72 -4.56 -14.97
CA ILE A 84 -1.18 -5.93 -14.74
C ILE A 84 -0.81 -6.83 -15.93
N ARG A 85 -0.91 -6.34 -17.16
CA ARG A 85 -0.53 -7.08 -18.37
C ARG A 85 0.95 -7.47 -18.37
N VAL A 86 1.83 -6.53 -18.00
CA VAL A 86 3.29 -6.74 -18.07
C VAL A 86 3.85 -7.42 -16.83
N PHE A 87 3.36 -7.07 -15.64
CA PHE A 87 3.93 -7.50 -14.36
C PHE A 87 3.01 -8.38 -13.53
N GLY A 88 1.73 -8.48 -13.88
CA GLY A 88 0.70 -9.05 -13.03
C GLY A 88 0.52 -8.31 -11.71
N GLY A 89 -0.10 -9.00 -10.77
CA GLY A 89 -0.32 -8.54 -9.41
C GLY A 89 -1.58 -7.68 -9.24
N PRO A 90 -1.78 -7.12 -8.02
CA PRO A 90 -3.04 -6.49 -7.64
C PRO A 90 -3.37 -5.21 -8.44
N GLY A 91 -4.65 -4.89 -8.51
CA GLY A 91 -5.15 -3.57 -8.90
C GLY A 91 -4.77 -2.52 -7.87
N ILE A 92 -3.68 -1.80 -8.13
CA ILE A 92 -3.07 -0.86 -7.17
C ILE A 92 -3.69 0.55 -7.18
N GLY A 93 -4.54 0.85 -8.16
CA GLY A 93 -5.00 2.20 -8.45
C GLY A 93 -5.74 2.86 -7.29
N ASP A 94 -6.65 2.13 -6.66
CA ASP A 94 -7.47 2.66 -5.56
C ASP A 94 -6.65 2.87 -4.29
N VAL A 95 -5.70 1.97 -4.00
CA VAL A 95 -4.77 2.08 -2.87
C VAL A 95 -3.89 3.33 -3.02
N ARG A 96 -3.25 3.51 -4.19
CA ARG A 96 -2.49 4.72 -4.51
C ARG A 96 -3.36 5.97 -4.36
N SER A 97 -4.56 5.95 -4.95
CA SER A 97 -5.51 7.08 -4.92
C SER A 97 -5.86 7.51 -3.49
N ARG A 98 -6.01 6.54 -2.57
CA ARG A 98 -6.30 6.79 -1.15
C ARG A 98 -5.08 7.37 -0.42
N LEU A 99 -3.90 6.76 -0.58
CA LEU A 99 -2.66 7.23 0.06
C LEU A 99 -2.36 8.69 -0.29
N VAL A 100 -2.47 9.05 -1.57
CA VAL A 100 -2.20 10.41 -2.05
C VAL A 100 -3.23 11.43 -1.53
N ARG A 101 -4.47 11.00 -1.25
CA ARG A 101 -5.50 11.86 -0.65
C ARG A 101 -5.30 12.08 0.85
N LEU A 102 -4.63 11.16 1.52
CA LEU A 102 -4.29 11.24 2.94
C LEU A 102 -3.01 12.03 3.21
N ILE A 103 -2.32 12.49 2.17
CA ILE A 103 -1.24 13.46 2.30
C ILE A 103 -1.79 14.68 3.06
N PRO A 104 -1.17 15.10 4.20
CA PRO A 104 -1.63 16.23 4.99
C PRO A 104 -1.80 17.50 4.14
N ASN A 105 -2.76 18.36 4.47
CA ASN A 105 -2.85 19.68 3.86
C ASN A 105 -2.25 20.73 4.82
N ASP A 106 -0.94 20.65 5.05
CA ASP A 106 -0.18 21.52 5.96
C ASP A 106 0.25 22.86 5.34
N GLY A 107 -0.07 23.07 4.06
CA GLY A 107 0.33 24.26 3.31
C GLY A 107 1.81 24.29 2.91
N SER A 108 2.58 23.21 3.14
CA SER A 108 3.97 23.18 2.72
C SER A 108 4.11 23.01 1.19
N PRO A 109 5.10 23.66 0.55
CA PRO A 109 5.37 23.47 -0.87
C PRO A 109 5.68 22.01 -1.22
N GLU A 110 6.47 21.33 -0.38
CA GLU A 110 6.85 19.94 -0.61
C GLU A 110 5.64 19.01 -0.60
N THR A 111 4.73 19.17 0.37
CA THR A 111 3.53 18.35 0.47
C THR A 111 2.62 18.51 -0.76
N ARG A 112 2.48 19.74 -1.29
CA ARG A 112 1.79 19.99 -2.56
C ARG A 112 2.51 19.35 -3.75
N ALA A 113 3.83 19.46 -3.81
CA ALA A 113 4.65 18.88 -4.88
C ALA A 113 4.55 17.35 -4.90
N ILE A 114 4.64 16.68 -3.75
CA ILE A 114 4.47 15.23 -3.63
C ILE A 114 3.07 14.80 -4.07
N LYS A 115 2.03 15.54 -3.64
CA LYS A 115 0.64 15.28 -4.06
C LYS A 115 0.47 15.44 -5.57
N HIS A 116 1.09 16.45 -6.16
CA HIS A 116 1.09 16.66 -7.61
C HIS A 116 1.84 15.52 -8.33
N PHE A 117 3.04 15.17 -7.87
CA PHE A 117 3.90 14.13 -8.41
C PHE A 117 3.18 12.78 -8.49
N PHE A 118 2.56 12.32 -7.40
CA PHE A 118 1.92 11.00 -7.37
C PHE A 118 0.54 10.96 -8.05
N ASN A 119 -0.13 12.11 -8.21
CA ASN A 119 -1.34 12.21 -9.04
C ASN A 119 -1.02 12.36 -10.53
N HIS A 120 0.21 12.70 -10.89
CA HIS A 120 0.60 12.96 -12.27
C HIS A 120 0.34 11.75 -13.17
N ARG A 121 -0.16 12.04 -14.37
CA ARG A 121 -0.39 11.08 -15.43
C ARG A 121 0.42 11.51 -16.65
N LEU A 122 1.16 10.56 -17.20
CA LEU A 122 1.88 10.78 -18.44
C LEU A 122 0.90 11.07 -19.60
N PRO A 123 1.37 11.77 -20.64
CA PRO A 123 0.62 12.03 -21.87
C PRO A 123 -0.03 10.78 -22.44
N LYS A 124 -1.12 10.95 -23.19
CA LYS A 124 -1.79 9.83 -23.86
C LYS A 124 -1.08 9.36 -25.13
N VAL A 125 -0.14 10.15 -25.64
CA VAL A 125 0.65 9.82 -26.82
C VAL A 125 1.93 9.11 -26.38
N TYR A 126 2.16 7.91 -26.89
CA TYR A 126 3.27 7.05 -26.47
C TYR A 126 4.65 7.74 -26.51
N THR A 127 4.96 8.46 -27.58
CA THR A 127 6.26 9.11 -27.77
C THR A 127 6.51 10.20 -26.73
N GLU A 128 5.50 11.01 -26.44
CA GLU A 128 5.54 12.06 -25.42
C GLU A 128 5.63 11.45 -24.02
N ALA A 129 4.77 10.46 -23.73
CA ALA A 129 4.76 9.75 -22.45
C ALA A 129 6.11 9.09 -22.16
N ARG A 130 6.71 8.49 -23.18
CA ARG A 130 8.04 7.89 -23.06
C ARG A 130 9.11 8.95 -22.81
N SER A 131 9.11 10.06 -23.56
CA SER A 131 10.08 11.15 -23.35
C SER A 131 10.01 11.66 -21.92
N GLU A 132 8.80 12.03 -21.48
CA GLU A 132 8.57 12.58 -20.14
C GLU A 132 8.94 11.58 -19.03
N TRP A 133 8.65 10.29 -19.23
CA TRP A 133 9.07 9.24 -18.29
C TRP A 133 10.60 9.24 -18.08
N PHE A 134 11.40 9.38 -19.15
CA PHE A 134 12.86 9.43 -19.02
C PHE A 134 13.35 10.72 -18.38
N GLU A 135 12.74 11.86 -18.67
CA GLU A 135 13.04 13.13 -17.98
C GLU A 135 12.78 13.04 -16.47
N ILE A 136 11.71 12.34 -16.07
CA ILE A 136 11.43 12.06 -14.66
C ILE A 136 12.53 11.18 -14.04
N LEU A 137 12.96 10.12 -14.73
CA LEU A 137 14.02 9.23 -14.24
C LEU A 137 15.39 9.91 -14.12
N GLU A 138 15.70 10.83 -15.04
CA GLU A 138 16.92 11.63 -15.04
C GLU A 138 16.88 12.78 -14.01
N ALA A 139 15.72 13.01 -13.40
CA ALA A 139 15.45 14.10 -12.47
C ALA A 139 15.59 15.51 -13.08
N THR A 140 15.35 15.63 -14.38
CA THR A 140 15.35 16.91 -15.12
C THR A 140 13.94 17.50 -15.24
N HIS A 141 12.89 16.68 -15.07
CA HIS A 141 11.51 17.12 -15.19
C HIS A 141 11.07 18.07 -14.04
N PRO A 142 10.30 19.14 -14.29
CA PRO A 142 9.84 20.10 -13.27
C PRO A 142 8.98 19.51 -12.15
N LEU A 143 8.45 18.29 -12.30
CA LEU A 143 7.71 17.60 -11.23
C LEU A 143 8.54 17.42 -9.96
N TRP A 144 9.87 17.46 -10.05
CA TRP A 144 10.77 17.37 -8.91
C TRP A 144 10.94 18.69 -8.14
N ASN A 145 10.44 19.80 -8.67
CA ASN A 145 10.49 21.09 -7.98
C ASN A 145 9.80 20.99 -6.62
N ASP A 146 10.39 21.65 -5.61
CA ASP A 146 9.92 21.67 -4.21
C ASP A 146 9.93 20.32 -3.48
N ILE A 147 10.40 19.23 -4.10
CA ILE A 147 10.63 17.94 -3.41
C ILE A 147 12.07 17.91 -2.88
N SER A 148 12.25 17.68 -1.59
CA SER A 148 13.58 17.61 -0.97
C SER A 148 14.45 16.50 -1.58
N SER A 149 15.78 16.69 -1.55
CA SER A 149 16.71 15.71 -2.13
C SER A 149 16.54 14.29 -1.58
N PRO A 150 16.40 14.08 -0.24
CA PRO A 150 16.21 12.73 0.30
C PRO A 150 14.95 12.04 -0.24
N LYS A 151 13.80 12.75 -0.27
CA LYS A 151 12.56 12.19 -0.83
C LYS A 151 12.67 11.96 -2.33
N ARG A 152 13.28 12.89 -3.07
CA ARG A 152 13.52 12.75 -4.52
C ARG A 152 14.36 11.51 -4.83
N GLU A 153 15.49 11.33 -4.14
CA GLU A 153 16.37 10.18 -4.33
C GLU A 153 15.67 8.86 -3.99
N LEU A 154 14.92 8.84 -2.88
CA LEU A 154 14.13 7.68 -2.47
C LEU A 154 13.08 7.34 -3.53
N ILE A 155 12.24 8.29 -3.93
CA ILE A 155 11.18 8.06 -4.93
C ILE A 155 11.80 7.58 -6.25
N ARG A 156 12.86 8.25 -6.71
CA ARG A 156 13.54 7.95 -7.96
C ARG A 156 14.20 6.56 -7.97
N SER A 157 14.66 6.05 -6.83
CA SER A 157 15.24 4.70 -6.77
C SER A 157 14.21 3.59 -7.11
N TYR A 158 12.96 3.74 -6.65
CA TYR A 158 11.88 2.80 -6.97
C TYR A 158 11.32 3.00 -8.38
N LEU A 159 11.30 4.22 -8.91
CA LEU A 159 10.97 4.46 -10.31
C LEU A 159 12.02 3.82 -11.25
N ASN A 160 13.31 3.90 -10.90
CA ASN A 160 14.37 3.21 -11.63
C ASN A 160 14.25 1.69 -11.50
N SER A 161 13.89 1.18 -10.32
CA SER A 161 13.61 -0.26 -10.12
C SER A 161 12.46 -0.73 -11.02
N PHE A 162 11.37 0.04 -11.09
CA PHE A 162 10.29 -0.21 -12.05
C PHE A 162 10.81 -0.23 -13.49
N ASN A 163 11.59 0.77 -13.89
CA ASN A 163 12.13 0.86 -15.25
C ASN A 163 13.02 -0.33 -15.61
N LEU A 164 13.85 -0.80 -14.67
CA LEU A 164 14.65 -2.00 -14.85
C LEU A 164 13.77 -3.23 -15.09
N GLU A 165 12.67 -3.38 -14.32
CA GLU A 165 11.73 -4.47 -14.50
C GLU A 165 10.97 -4.40 -15.84
N VAL A 166 10.68 -3.18 -16.35
CA VAL A 166 10.18 -2.97 -17.71
C VAL A 166 11.19 -3.52 -18.72
N VAL A 167 12.45 -3.06 -18.66
CA VAL A 167 13.50 -3.45 -19.60
C VAL A 167 13.71 -4.96 -19.64
N LYS A 168 13.73 -5.63 -18.48
CA LYS A 168 13.84 -7.09 -18.38
C LYS A 168 12.71 -7.85 -19.09
N ARG A 169 11.51 -7.26 -19.17
CA ARG A 169 10.32 -7.87 -19.79
C ARG A 169 10.07 -7.40 -21.22
N MET A 170 10.86 -6.47 -21.73
CA MET A 170 10.74 -5.99 -23.11
C MET A 170 10.97 -7.14 -24.08
N LYS A 171 10.04 -7.28 -25.04
CA LYS A 171 10.15 -8.20 -26.17
C LYS A 171 10.08 -7.40 -27.48
N PRO A 172 10.65 -7.89 -28.59
CA PRO A 172 10.54 -7.21 -29.89
C PRO A 172 9.09 -6.89 -30.28
N SER A 173 8.16 -7.79 -29.95
CA SER A 173 6.72 -7.68 -30.27
C SER A 173 5.86 -7.05 -29.19
N SER A 174 6.39 -6.76 -28.00
CA SER A 174 5.60 -6.21 -26.89
C SER A 174 6.47 -5.34 -25.99
N ARG A 175 6.13 -4.06 -25.92
CA ARG A 175 6.74 -3.06 -25.05
C ARG A 175 5.76 -2.65 -23.97
N PHE A 176 6.28 -2.01 -22.92
CA PHE A 176 5.43 -1.32 -21.96
C PHE A 176 4.92 -0.02 -22.59
N ASP A 177 3.62 0.21 -22.52
CA ASP A 177 2.96 1.43 -22.96
C ASP A 177 2.86 2.44 -21.81
N TYR A 178 3.59 3.55 -21.91
CA TYR A 178 3.57 4.61 -20.90
C TYR A 178 2.36 5.53 -21.02
N SER A 179 1.57 5.41 -22.09
CA SER A 179 0.47 6.32 -22.41
C SER A 179 -0.57 6.39 -21.29
N GLY A 180 -0.77 7.57 -20.70
CA GLY A 180 -1.73 7.77 -19.61
C GLY A 180 -1.35 7.11 -18.27
N ALA A 181 -0.15 6.53 -18.17
CA ALA A 181 0.30 5.86 -16.95
C ALA A 181 0.40 6.85 -15.79
N SER A 182 -0.03 6.43 -14.60
CA SER A 182 0.08 7.24 -13.39
C SER A 182 1.42 7.02 -12.71
N ILE A 183 2.16 8.10 -12.43
CA ILE A 183 3.47 8.03 -11.76
C ILE A 183 3.37 7.32 -10.41
N GLY A 184 2.31 7.57 -9.63
CA GLY A 184 2.08 6.85 -8.38
C GLY A 184 1.85 5.35 -8.55
N ASN A 185 1.24 4.91 -9.66
CA ASN A 185 1.11 3.48 -9.94
C ASN A 185 2.47 2.86 -10.31
N LEU A 186 3.27 3.55 -11.14
CA LEU A 186 4.60 3.09 -11.52
C LEU A 186 5.51 2.98 -10.30
N PHE A 187 5.48 3.98 -9.41
CA PHE A 187 6.19 3.95 -8.13
C PHE A 187 5.76 2.76 -7.26
N LEU A 188 4.47 2.61 -7.00
CA LEU A 188 3.96 1.57 -6.09
C LEU A 188 4.22 0.16 -6.65
N THR A 189 4.20 0.01 -7.99
CA THR A 189 4.62 -1.23 -8.67
C THR A 189 6.11 -1.47 -8.51
N GLY A 190 6.95 -0.46 -8.74
CA GLY A 190 8.40 -0.55 -8.56
C GLY A 190 8.78 -0.96 -7.14
N ALA A 191 8.16 -0.33 -6.15
CA ALA A 191 8.32 -0.69 -4.74
C ALA A 191 7.89 -2.13 -4.45
N ARG A 192 6.72 -2.56 -4.91
CA ARG A 192 6.23 -3.94 -4.74
C ARG A 192 7.20 -4.97 -5.34
N LEU A 193 7.67 -4.72 -6.56
CA LEU A 193 8.58 -5.64 -7.26
C LEU A 193 9.95 -5.68 -6.58
N PHE A 194 10.44 -4.55 -6.09
CA PHE A 194 11.71 -4.47 -5.37
C PHE A 194 11.66 -5.20 -4.02
N THR A 195 10.61 -4.98 -3.23
CA THR A 195 10.47 -5.59 -1.90
C THR A 195 9.93 -7.02 -1.93
N GLY A 196 9.30 -7.43 -3.04
CA GLY A 196 8.51 -8.65 -3.11
C GLY A 196 7.23 -8.62 -2.26
N SER A 197 6.82 -7.45 -1.76
CA SER A 197 5.69 -7.29 -0.84
C SER A 197 4.86 -6.05 -1.16
N PHE A 198 3.57 -6.27 -1.47
CA PHE A 198 2.64 -5.17 -1.70
C PHE A 198 2.39 -4.34 -0.44
N GLU A 199 2.30 -4.99 0.72
CA GLU A 199 2.16 -4.31 2.02
C GLU A 199 3.36 -3.41 2.32
N ALA A 200 4.59 -3.87 2.07
CA ALA A 200 5.80 -3.05 2.24
C ALA A 200 5.80 -1.84 1.28
N ALA A 201 5.29 -2.00 0.05
CA ALA A 201 5.17 -0.92 -0.92
C ALA A 201 4.15 0.14 -0.46
N ILE A 202 3.03 -0.28 0.12
CA ILE A 202 2.03 0.60 0.73
C ILE A 202 2.64 1.37 1.89
N TYR A 203 3.33 0.68 2.80
CA TYR A 203 4.01 1.30 3.93
C TYR A 203 5.01 2.37 3.48
N LEU A 204 5.83 2.06 2.48
CA LEU A 204 6.79 3.00 1.92
C LEU A 204 6.10 4.24 1.34
N LEU A 205 5.06 4.07 0.51
CA LEU A 205 4.34 5.21 -0.06
C LEU A 205 3.65 6.04 1.03
N SER A 206 3.06 5.38 2.04
CA SER A 206 2.46 6.01 3.21
C SER A 206 3.46 6.89 3.97
N SER A 207 4.68 6.37 4.18
CA SER A 207 5.77 7.10 4.85
C SER A 207 6.25 8.31 4.03
N ILE A 208 6.45 8.15 2.72
CA ILE A 208 6.83 9.27 1.82
C ILE A 208 5.77 10.36 1.81
N CYS A 209 4.50 9.96 1.83
CA CYS A 209 3.33 10.83 1.86
C CYS A 209 3.04 11.45 3.23
N SER A 210 3.79 11.07 4.27
CA SER A 210 3.57 11.49 5.66
C SER A 210 2.12 11.28 6.12
N VAL A 211 1.52 10.15 5.72
CA VAL A 211 0.20 9.75 6.20
C VAL A 211 0.27 9.55 7.72
N PRO A 212 -0.66 10.11 8.51
CA PRO A 212 -0.63 10.00 9.97
C PRO A 212 -0.64 8.55 10.47
N ASP A 213 0.16 8.23 11.49
CA ASP A 213 0.34 6.86 12.04
C ASP A 213 -0.97 6.17 12.50
N ARG A 214 -1.96 6.98 12.88
CA ARG A 214 -3.30 6.54 13.31
C ARG A 214 -4.25 6.21 12.14
N ILE A 215 -3.77 6.38 10.90
CA ILE A 215 -4.51 6.11 9.67
C ILE A 215 -3.80 4.99 8.90
N ALA A 216 -4.54 3.94 8.55
CA ALA A 216 -4.04 2.84 7.74
C ALA A 216 -4.78 2.74 6.40
N VAL A 217 -4.05 2.39 5.34
CA VAL A 217 -4.62 1.97 4.06
C VAL A 217 -4.25 0.51 3.85
N LEU A 218 -5.24 -0.36 3.87
CA LEU A 218 -5.07 -1.80 3.85
C LEU A 218 -5.67 -2.36 2.56
N PRO A 219 -4.94 -3.21 1.81
CA PRO A 219 -5.54 -3.94 0.73
C PRO A 219 -6.49 -5.00 1.30
N ALA A 220 -7.65 -5.21 0.67
CA ALA A 220 -8.62 -6.22 1.09
C ALA A 220 -8.06 -7.65 1.04
N LEU A 221 -7.02 -7.87 0.22
CA LEU A 221 -6.28 -9.11 0.11
C LEU A 221 -4.78 -8.79 0.10
N ASN A 222 -4.01 -9.46 0.97
CA ASN A 222 -2.55 -9.36 0.96
C ASN A 222 -1.97 -10.36 -0.05
N THR A 223 -1.85 -9.94 -1.31
CA THR A 223 -1.34 -10.78 -2.38
C THR A 223 -0.50 -9.97 -3.38
N ASN A 224 0.52 -10.62 -3.92
CA ASN A 224 1.30 -10.10 -5.04
C ASN A 224 0.72 -10.52 -6.40
N PHE A 225 -0.38 -11.28 -6.42
CA PHE A 225 -1.02 -11.81 -7.62
C PHE A 225 -2.27 -11.03 -7.98
N ALA A 226 -2.64 -11.08 -9.27
CA ALA A 226 -3.88 -10.50 -9.74
C ALA A 226 -5.06 -11.28 -9.13
N SER A 227 -6.10 -10.55 -8.72
CA SER A 227 -7.37 -11.11 -8.28
C SER A 227 -8.47 -10.49 -9.13
N HIS A 228 -9.36 -11.33 -9.65
CA HIS A 228 -10.47 -10.89 -10.50
C HIS A 228 -11.78 -11.19 -9.79
N ILE A 229 -12.73 -10.27 -9.92
CA ILE A 229 -14.12 -10.52 -9.56
C ILE A 229 -14.89 -11.00 -10.79
N ALA A 230 -15.96 -11.76 -10.58
CA ALA A 230 -16.86 -12.22 -11.63
C ALA A 230 -18.31 -11.98 -11.21
N ALA A 231 -19.19 -11.75 -12.19
CA ALA A 231 -20.63 -11.62 -12.00
C ALA A 231 -21.33 -12.73 -12.78
N GLY A 232 -22.15 -13.53 -12.10
CA GLY A 232 -23.10 -14.44 -12.74
C GLY A 232 -24.38 -13.69 -13.10
N LEU A 233 -24.83 -13.81 -14.34
CA LEU A 233 -26.06 -13.20 -14.83
C LEU A 233 -27.25 -14.18 -14.73
N GLU A 234 -28.47 -13.66 -14.84
CA GLU A 234 -29.70 -14.44 -14.75
C GLU A 234 -29.81 -15.54 -15.83
N ASP A 235 -29.23 -15.30 -17.01
CA ASP A 235 -29.19 -16.26 -18.12
C ASP A 235 -28.13 -17.36 -17.95
N GLY A 236 -27.40 -17.37 -16.82
CA GLY A 236 -26.33 -18.32 -16.51
C GLY A 236 -24.96 -17.97 -17.10
N THR A 237 -24.84 -16.86 -17.84
CA THR A 237 -23.53 -16.38 -18.32
C THR A 237 -22.69 -15.77 -17.20
N ILE A 238 -21.37 -15.81 -17.35
CA ILE A 238 -20.42 -15.26 -16.36
C ILE A 238 -19.57 -14.19 -17.04
N ILE A 239 -19.58 -12.98 -16.47
CA ILE A 239 -18.65 -11.91 -16.84
C ILE A 239 -17.51 -11.89 -15.83
N THR A 240 -16.26 -12.01 -16.29
CA THR A 240 -15.07 -11.99 -15.43
C THR A 240 -14.28 -10.70 -15.67
N GLY A 241 -13.86 -10.05 -14.59
CA GLY A 241 -13.10 -8.80 -14.62
C GLY A 241 -13.94 -7.60 -14.21
N GLN A 242 -13.44 -6.79 -13.28
CA GLN A 242 -14.16 -5.61 -12.79
C GLN A 242 -14.50 -4.62 -13.92
N ASN A 243 -13.54 -4.38 -14.82
CA ASN A 243 -13.74 -3.47 -15.94
C ASN A 243 -14.85 -3.97 -16.89
N ASP A 244 -14.90 -5.26 -17.18
CA ASP A 244 -15.88 -5.86 -18.08
C ASP A 244 -17.28 -5.95 -17.44
N ILE A 245 -17.35 -6.12 -16.12
CA ILE A 245 -18.62 -6.04 -15.37
C ILE A 245 -19.19 -4.60 -15.43
N SER A 246 -18.33 -3.59 -15.31
CA SER A 246 -18.77 -2.19 -15.24
C SER A 246 -18.96 -1.55 -16.63
N HIS A 247 -18.24 -2.05 -17.63
CA HIS A 247 -18.27 -1.60 -19.02
C HIS A 247 -18.32 -2.82 -19.94
N PRO A 248 -19.45 -3.55 -19.97
CA PRO A 248 -19.58 -4.73 -20.81
C PRO A 248 -19.35 -4.34 -22.26
N SER A 249 -18.27 -4.88 -22.83
CA SER A 249 -18.03 -4.82 -24.27
C SER A 249 -19.08 -5.68 -24.98
N ALA A 250 -19.45 -5.34 -26.23
CA ALA A 250 -20.18 -6.28 -27.06
C ALA A 250 -19.42 -7.63 -27.07
N PRO A 251 -20.09 -8.79 -27.05
CA PRO A 251 -19.44 -10.08 -26.84
C PRO A 251 -18.37 -10.33 -27.89
N THR A 252 -17.12 -10.09 -27.51
CA THR A 252 -15.95 -10.53 -28.28
C THR A 252 -15.77 -12.01 -27.95
N ALA A 253 -15.66 -12.83 -29.00
CA ALA A 253 -15.51 -14.28 -28.87
C ALA A 253 -14.49 -14.62 -27.78
N ALA A 254 -14.94 -15.36 -26.76
CA ALA A 254 -14.16 -15.71 -25.59
C ALA A 254 -12.80 -16.28 -25.99
N VAL A 255 -11.74 -15.80 -25.34
CA VAL A 255 -10.44 -16.48 -25.38
C VAL A 255 -10.66 -17.88 -24.81
N PRO A 256 -10.34 -18.98 -25.53
CA PRO A 256 -10.61 -20.33 -25.06
C PRO A 256 -9.74 -20.65 -23.84
N GLY A 257 -10.30 -20.46 -22.65
CA GLY A 257 -9.82 -21.04 -21.41
C GLY A 257 -10.20 -22.52 -21.36
N ALA A 258 -9.24 -23.35 -20.94
CA ALA A 258 -9.32 -24.80 -20.96
C ALA A 258 -10.66 -25.37 -20.45
N SER A 259 -11.29 -26.15 -21.34
CA SER A 259 -12.34 -27.16 -21.11
C SER A 259 -12.82 -27.34 -19.66
N ALA A 260 -13.94 -26.70 -19.32
CA ALA A 260 -14.83 -27.19 -18.28
C ALA A 260 -15.69 -28.32 -18.88
N GLY A 261 -15.54 -29.53 -18.36
CA GLY A 261 -16.25 -30.72 -18.82
C GLY A 261 -17.76 -30.56 -18.70
N VAL A 262 -18.47 -30.89 -19.78
CA VAL A 262 -19.92 -30.99 -19.84
C VAL A 262 -20.34 -32.25 -19.08
N HIS A 263 -20.85 -32.09 -17.85
CA HIS A 263 -21.69 -33.11 -17.23
C HIS A 263 -23.16 -32.79 -17.51
N SER A 264 -23.73 -33.48 -18.49
CA SER A 264 -25.18 -33.54 -18.68
C SER A 264 -25.79 -34.53 -17.68
N PRO A 265 -26.82 -34.17 -16.91
CA PRO A 265 -27.62 -35.13 -16.17
C PRO A 265 -28.67 -35.74 -17.11
N THR A 266 -28.57 -37.05 -17.34
CA THR A 266 -29.60 -37.84 -17.99
C THR A 266 -30.82 -37.92 -17.08
N VAL A 267 -31.95 -37.35 -17.50
CA VAL A 267 -33.26 -37.58 -16.87
C VAL A 267 -33.86 -38.83 -17.49
N SER A 268 -33.92 -39.93 -16.75
CA SER A 268 -34.74 -41.10 -17.09
C SER A 268 -36.10 -40.99 -16.41
N ARG A 269 -37.15 -41.19 -17.21
CA ARG A 269 -38.54 -41.41 -16.80
C ARG A 269 -38.70 -42.62 -15.90
#